data_AF-A0A952UY58-F1
#
_entry.id   AF-A0A952UY58-F1
#
_cell.length_a   1.000
_cell.length_b   1.000
_cell.length_c   1.000
_cell.angle_alpha   90.00
_cell.angle_beta   90.00
_cell.angle_gamma   90.00
#
_symmetry.space_group_name_H-M   'P 1'
#
loop_
_entity.id
_entity.type
_entity.pdbx_description
1 polymer ?
#
loop_
_entity_poly.entity_id
_entity_poly.type
_entity_poly.pdbx_seq_one_letter_code
_entity_poly.pdbx_strand_id
1 'polypeptide(L)'
;MSTEWARVCHEAAMSAGADAEAGADPGAGAEVAAALEARVASDPNDVEARVKLVGCYFLASLWPDKQGVRGEHLAWLARNRPDVGLGGYGTLIAELAPEQHAVALAAWRDVALGPDVDLATLHNAASFIGFEHPEEAAELYRRASAREPAAYEWRKRRAQRLLAAARRDDAERPEVLAAEAVEELRTALALTDVDWIALGLRIDLLEALQLAERWDELAETARRVLADNETCRRTFQYGNAIHDAHLALGWCAYVGGDFAGGAACLRRAGKTPGSPQLDSFGPDFELARALLAAGEREAVLDYIEDCKRFWKGEEAWLMRCYELVAAGGDEAPRLTVERQSRASQAAKSNGGAAGATTFFVSIHVASAGRPLEASSSSRSPMPVLPCESFTKKSSMLVATVRASPSESRSTTARGASFAPVSRRARSEPSGRWRNT
;
A
#
# COMPACT_ATOMS: atom_id res chain seq x y z
N MET A 1 10.70 1.64 3.06
CA MET A 1 12.10 1.17 3.02
C MET A 1 12.08 -0.34 2.92
N SER A 2 12.33 -0.89 1.74
CA SER A 2 12.58 -2.34 1.63
C SER A 2 14.02 -2.56 2.07
N THR A 3 14.22 -3.39 3.08
CA THR A 3 15.56 -3.78 3.55
C THR A 3 16.12 -4.86 2.63
N GLU A 4 17.44 -5.02 2.63
CA GLU A 4 18.09 -6.15 1.96
C GLU A 4 17.51 -7.50 2.44
N TRP A 5 17.20 -7.60 3.73
CA TRP A 5 16.59 -8.79 4.33
C TRP A 5 15.17 -9.08 3.84
N ALA A 6 14.34 -8.05 3.62
CA ALA A 6 13.01 -8.24 3.04
C ALA A 6 13.11 -8.82 1.61
N ARG A 7 14.14 -8.44 0.84
CA ARG A 7 14.41 -9.03 -0.47
C ARG A 7 14.84 -10.49 -0.37
N VAL A 8 15.75 -10.83 0.55
CA VAL A 8 16.16 -12.22 0.79
C VAL A 8 14.94 -13.09 1.17
N CYS A 9 14.08 -12.56 2.04
CA CYS A 9 12.85 -13.23 2.43
C CYS A 9 11.87 -13.40 1.25
N HIS A 10 11.71 -12.36 0.44
CA HIS A 10 10.87 -12.40 -0.77
C HIS A 10 11.36 -13.45 -1.77
N GLU A 11 12.66 -13.45 -2.08
CA GLU A 11 13.26 -14.42 -3.00
C GLU A 11 13.02 -15.85 -2.53
N ALA A 12 13.18 -16.12 -1.22
CA ALA A 12 12.87 -17.42 -0.64
C ALA A 12 11.38 -17.80 -0.73
N ALA A 13 10.48 -16.84 -0.48
CA ALA A 13 9.04 -17.05 -0.61
C ALA A 13 8.65 -17.37 -2.06
N MET A 14 9.21 -16.64 -3.03
CA MET A 14 8.95 -16.88 -4.45
C MET A 14 9.52 -18.22 -4.92
N SER A 15 10.73 -18.60 -4.48
CA SER A 15 11.29 -19.91 -4.80
C SER A 15 10.44 -21.05 -4.23
N ALA A 16 9.91 -20.91 -3.02
CA ALA A 16 9.03 -21.91 -2.42
C ALA A 16 7.63 -21.96 -3.06
N GLY A 17 7.15 -20.84 -3.62
CA GLY A 17 5.82 -20.72 -4.24
C GLY A 17 5.78 -21.00 -5.75
N ALA A 18 6.88 -20.76 -6.48
CA ALA A 18 6.95 -20.92 -7.93
C ALA A 18 6.65 -22.36 -8.40
N ASP A 19 6.96 -23.35 -7.57
CA ASP A 19 6.69 -24.76 -7.88
C ASP A 19 5.19 -25.09 -7.81
N ALA A 20 4.45 -24.41 -6.92
CA ALA A 20 3.01 -24.63 -6.74
C ALA A 20 2.15 -24.04 -7.88
N GLU A 21 2.56 -22.91 -8.46
CA GLU A 21 1.85 -22.29 -9.61
C GLU A 21 2.20 -22.94 -10.95
N ALA A 22 3.39 -23.54 -11.09
CA ALA A 22 3.84 -24.19 -12.32
C ALA A 22 3.32 -25.64 -12.50
N GLY A 23 2.56 -26.17 -11.52
CA GLY A 23 2.19 -27.59 -11.51
C GLY A 23 3.40 -28.52 -11.38
N ALA A 24 4.52 -28.00 -10.86
CA ALA A 24 5.72 -28.76 -10.61
C ALA A 24 5.59 -29.54 -9.30
N ASP A 25 6.40 -30.58 -9.14
CA ASP A 25 6.46 -31.40 -7.93
C ASP A 25 6.72 -30.51 -6.70
N PRO A 26 5.84 -30.49 -5.68
CA PRO A 26 6.06 -29.73 -4.45
C PRO A 26 7.33 -30.12 -3.67
N GLY A 27 8.04 -31.17 -4.09
CA GLY A 27 9.29 -31.65 -3.49
C GLY A 27 10.45 -30.63 -3.46
N ALA A 28 10.63 -29.79 -4.48
CA ALA A 28 11.80 -28.92 -4.56
C ALA A 28 11.81 -27.80 -3.49
N GLY A 29 10.68 -27.12 -3.27
CA GLY A 29 10.51 -26.16 -2.17
C GLY A 29 10.71 -26.80 -0.78
N ALA A 30 10.28 -28.05 -0.60
CA ALA A 30 10.48 -28.81 0.64
C ALA A 30 11.95 -29.20 0.87
N GLU A 31 12.66 -29.58 -0.17
CA GLU A 31 14.11 -29.86 -0.10
C GLU A 31 14.91 -28.61 0.28
N VAL A 32 14.57 -27.44 -0.31
CA VAL A 32 15.20 -26.16 0.05
C VAL A 32 14.94 -25.83 1.51
N ALA A 33 13.71 -25.97 1.99
CA ALA A 33 13.36 -25.72 3.38
C ALA A 33 14.10 -26.67 4.33
N ALA A 34 14.15 -27.97 4.03
CA ALA A 34 14.87 -28.96 4.84
C ALA A 34 16.38 -28.68 4.92
N ALA A 35 16.99 -28.24 3.82
CA ALA A 35 18.40 -27.84 3.80
C ALA A 35 18.66 -26.60 4.68
N LEU A 36 17.74 -25.63 4.68
CA LEU A 36 17.81 -24.46 5.55
C LEU A 36 17.59 -24.82 7.03
N GLU A 37 16.65 -25.74 7.33
CA GLU A 37 16.46 -26.27 8.69
C GLU A 37 17.73 -26.95 9.20
N ALA A 38 18.40 -27.76 8.37
CA ALA A 38 19.66 -28.39 8.72
C ALA A 38 20.78 -27.36 9.00
N ARG A 39 20.83 -26.27 8.23
CA ARG A 39 21.76 -25.16 8.50
C ARG A 39 21.51 -24.53 9.86
N VAL A 40 20.25 -24.18 10.18
CA VAL A 40 19.90 -23.59 11.49
C VAL A 40 20.15 -24.58 12.64
N ALA A 41 19.97 -25.88 12.42
CA ALA A 41 20.30 -26.90 13.41
C ALA A 41 21.82 -26.98 13.68
N SER A 42 22.65 -26.81 12.64
CA SER A 42 24.11 -26.79 12.76
C SER A 42 24.67 -25.47 13.31
N ASP A 43 24.04 -24.35 12.95
CA ASP A 43 24.36 -23.01 13.40
C ASP A 43 23.05 -22.28 13.78
N PRO A 44 22.67 -22.33 15.07
CA PRO A 44 21.47 -21.65 15.55
C PRO A 44 21.49 -20.13 15.34
N ASN A 45 22.64 -19.51 15.08
CA ASN A 45 22.79 -18.08 14.84
C ASN A 45 22.80 -17.71 13.35
N ASP A 46 22.56 -18.67 12.43
CA ASP A 46 22.48 -18.41 10.99
C ASP A 46 21.24 -17.57 10.65
N VAL A 47 21.44 -16.25 10.64
CA VAL A 47 20.38 -15.26 10.39
C VAL A 47 19.82 -15.39 8.99
N GLU A 48 20.67 -15.63 7.99
CA GLU A 48 20.23 -15.74 6.61
C GLU A 48 19.32 -16.96 6.41
N ALA A 49 19.69 -18.11 6.98
CA ALA A 49 18.86 -19.31 6.91
C ALA A 49 17.51 -19.10 7.60
N ARG A 50 17.49 -18.45 8.78
CA ARG A 50 16.24 -18.11 9.48
C ARG A 50 15.35 -17.17 8.67
N VAL A 51 15.91 -16.12 8.06
CA VAL A 51 15.16 -15.19 7.20
C VAL A 51 14.58 -15.92 5.98
N LYS A 52 15.35 -16.79 5.35
CA LYS A 52 14.87 -17.60 4.23
C LYS A 52 13.75 -18.55 4.64
N LEU A 53 13.84 -19.20 5.80
CA LEU A 53 12.76 -20.05 6.35
C LEU A 53 11.48 -19.27 6.63
N VAL A 54 11.58 -18.03 7.16
CA VAL A 54 10.41 -17.15 7.31
C VAL A 54 9.74 -16.89 5.96
N GLY A 55 10.52 -16.70 4.89
CA GLY A 55 10.04 -16.55 3.52
C GLY A 55 9.39 -17.82 2.98
N CYS A 56 10.06 -18.97 3.06
CA CYS A 56 9.54 -20.25 2.59
C CYS A 56 8.19 -20.59 3.22
N TYR A 57 8.04 -20.35 4.53
CA TYR A 57 6.81 -20.65 5.26
C TYR A 57 5.80 -19.50 5.27
N PHE A 58 6.02 -18.43 4.52
CA PHE A 58 5.13 -17.26 4.51
C PHE A 58 3.73 -17.59 3.98
N LEU A 59 3.65 -18.38 2.90
CA LEU A 59 2.38 -18.74 2.28
C LEU A 59 1.73 -19.90 3.05
N ALA A 60 0.89 -19.57 4.03
CA ALA A 60 0.19 -20.55 4.88
C ALA A 60 -0.66 -21.55 4.10
N SER A 61 -1.15 -21.17 2.90
CA SER A 61 -1.86 -22.08 1.99
C SER A 61 -1.01 -23.25 1.51
N LEU A 62 0.30 -23.03 1.38
CA LEU A 62 1.27 -24.06 1.00
C LEU A 62 1.86 -24.77 2.22
N TRP A 63 1.90 -24.08 3.38
CA TRP A 63 2.59 -24.55 4.58
C TRP A 63 1.77 -24.30 5.86
N PRO A 64 0.59 -24.92 6.02
CA PRO A 64 -0.24 -24.71 7.21
C PRO A 64 0.46 -25.19 8.49
N ASP A 65 1.15 -26.34 8.42
CA ASP A 65 1.80 -26.96 9.58
C ASP A 65 3.12 -26.28 9.99
N LYS A 66 3.64 -25.34 9.17
CA LYS A 66 4.91 -24.65 9.44
C LYS A 66 4.74 -23.25 10.05
N GLN A 67 3.51 -22.80 10.31
CA GLN A 67 3.28 -21.47 10.89
C GLN A 67 3.85 -21.34 12.32
N GLY A 68 3.82 -22.43 13.11
CA GLY A 68 4.52 -22.47 14.40
C GLY A 68 6.02 -22.27 14.24
N VAL A 69 6.68 -23.07 13.40
CA VAL A 69 8.13 -22.98 13.13
C VAL A 69 8.52 -21.59 12.60
N ARG A 70 7.70 -21.02 11.71
CA ARG A 70 7.88 -19.64 11.23
C ARG A 70 7.83 -18.65 12.38
N GLY A 71 6.88 -18.78 13.29
CA GLY A 71 6.76 -17.93 14.47
C GLY A 71 7.96 -18.05 15.42
N GLU A 72 8.55 -19.23 15.56
CA GLU A 72 9.79 -19.41 16.33
C GLU A 72 10.96 -18.63 15.72
N HIS A 73 11.11 -18.64 14.39
CA HIS A 73 12.14 -17.83 13.73
C HIS A 73 11.89 -16.33 13.89
N LEU A 74 10.63 -15.87 13.77
CA LEU A 74 10.27 -14.47 13.99
C LEU A 74 10.56 -14.02 15.43
N ALA A 75 10.19 -14.83 16.43
CA ALA A 75 10.50 -14.53 17.83
C ALA A 75 12.00 -14.53 18.10
N TRP A 76 12.76 -15.43 17.47
CA TRP A 76 14.22 -15.44 17.58
C TRP A 76 14.83 -14.18 16.96
N LEU A 77 14.37 -13.77 15.77
CA LEU A 77 14.85 -12.57 15.09
C LEU A 77 14.54 -11.31 15.92
N ALA A 78 13.34 -11.21 16.48
CA ALA A 78 12.97 -10.10 17.37
C ALA A 78 13.95 -9.95 18.55
N ARG A 79 14.34 -11.06 19.19
CA ARG A 79 15.26 -11.02 20.36
C ARG A 79 16.72 -10.79 20.00
N ASN A 80 17.19 -11.43 18.92
CA ASN A 80 18.63 -11.54 18.65
C ASN A 80 19.09 -10.60 17.55
N ARG A 81 18.21 -10.24 16.62
CA ARG A 81 18.48 -9.42 15.45
C ARG A 81 17.31 -8.48 15.15
N PRO A 82 16.93 -7.61 16.10
CA PRO A 82 15.80 -6.69 15.92
C PRO A 82 16.02 -5.67 14.78
N ASP A 83 17.27 -5.49 14.35
CA ASP A 83 17.67 -4.70 13.19
C ASP A 83 17.21 -5.31 11.86
N VAL A 84 16.95 -6.62 11.81
CA VAL A 84 16.50 -7.33 10.62
C VAL A 84 15.04 -6.97 10.31
N GLY A 85 14.86 -5.96 9.47
CA GLY A 85 13.55 -5.61 8.94
C GLY A 85 13.11 -6.61 7.87
N LEU A 86 11.91 -7.16 8.00
CA LEU A 86 11.33 -8.10 7.03
C LEU A 86 10.16 -7.51 6.23
N GLY A 87 9.79 -6.26 6.50
CA GLY A 87 8.58 -5.66 5.94
C GLY A 87 7.35 -6.51 6.25
N GLY A 88 6.47 -6.69 5.26
CA GLY A 88 5.26 -7.51 5.43
C GLY A 88 5.54 -9.00 5.68
N TYR A 89 6.75 -9.52 5.39
CA TYR A 89 7.11 -10.89 5.72
C TYR A 89 7.33 -11.12 7.22
N GLY A 90 7.44 -10.06 8.01
CA GLY A 90 7.60 -10.14 9.46
C GLY A 90 6.30 -10.43 10.22
N THR A 91 5.14 -10.38 9.57
CA THR A 91 3.84 -10.52 10.26
C THR A 91 3.50 -11.97 10.59
N LEU A 92 2.85 -12.23 11.71
CA LEU A 92 2.31 -13.55 12.05
C LEU A 92 0.86 -13.39 12.50
N ILE A 93 -0.03 -14.20 11.94
CA ILE A 93 -1.46 -14.17 12.26
C ILE A 93 -1.67 -15.04 13.50
N ALA A 94 -2.23 -14.49 14.58
CA ALA A 94 -2.41 -15.20 15.84
C ALA A 94 -3.26 -16.47 15.69
N GLU A 95 -4.26 -16.46 14.82
CA GLU A 95 -5.12 -17.62 14.55
C GLU A 95 -4.36 -18.81 13.96
N LEU A 96 -3.24 -18.56 13.27
CA LEU A 96 -2.42 -19.62 12.65
C LEU A 96 -1.35 -20.19 13.59
N ALA A 97 -0.88 -19.40 14.56
CA ALA A 97 0.19 -19.79 15.49
C ALA A 97 0.10 -18.97 16.80
N PRO A 98 -0.90 -19.22 17.66
CA PRO A 98 -1.23 -18.32 18.77
C PRO A 98 -0.12 -18.24 19.82
N GLU A 99 0.49 -19.38 20.15
CA GLU A 99 1.60 -19.43 21.11
C GLU A 99 2.82 -18.67 20.59
N GLN A 100 3.22 -18.93 19.35
CA GLN A 100 4.40 -18.31 18.76
C GLN A 100 4.15 -16.82 18.46
N HIS A 101 2.92 -16.44 18.13
CA HIS A 101 2.51 -15.04 18.03
C HIS A 101 2.69 -14.33 19.36
N ALA A 102 2.16 -14.87 20.47
CA ALA A 102 2.32 -14.28 21.80
C ALA A 102 3.80 -14.15 22.20
N VAL A 103 4.61 -15.17 21.89
CA VAL A 103 6.05 -15.19 22.18
C VAL A 103 6.81 -14.13 21.35
N ALA A 104 6.49 -13.96 20.07
CA ALA A 104 7.09 -12.93 19.22
C ALA A 104 6.64 -11.52 19.62
N LEU A 105 5.36 -11.34 19.96
CA LEU A 105 4.82 -10.08 20.46
C LEU A 105 5.51 -9.63 21.75
N ALA A 106 5.68 -10.54 22.71
CA ALA A 106 6.39 -10.27 23.95
C ALA A 106 7.86 -9.89 23.69
N ALA A 107 8.54 -10.57 22.76
CA ALA A 107 9.90 -10.25 22.38
C ALA A 107 10.03 -8.84 21.77
N TRP A 108 9.13 -8.46 20.86
CA TRP A 108 9.14 -7.11 20.28
C TRP A 108 8.85 -6.02 21.30
N ARG A 109 7.90 -6.25 22.23
CA ARG A 109 7.62 -5.32 23.32
C ARG A 109 8.86 -5.12 24.20
N ASP A 110 9.49 -6.20 24.63
CA ASP A 110 10.69 -6.16 25.48
C ASP A 110 11.81 -5.33 24.84
N VAL A 111 12.15 -5.62 23.58
CA VAL A 111 13.18 -4.89 22.84
C VAL A 111 12.80 -3.42 22.62
N ALA A 112 11.52 -3.13 22.36
CA ALA A 112 11.05 -1.77 22.14
C ALA A 112 11.02 -0.90 23.41
N LEU A 113 11.01 -1.48 24.61
CA LEU A 113 11.03 -0.75 25.88
C LEU A 113 12.35 0.00 26.14
N GLY A 114 13.45 -0.40 25.48
CA GLY A 114 14.75 0.24 25.67
C GLY A 114 14.71 1.76 25.36
N PRO A 115 15.26 2.64 26.22
CA PRO A 115 15.25 4.08 25.97
C PRO A 115 16.09 4.47 24.74
N ASP A 116 17.18 3.73 24.49
CA ASP A 116 18.14 3.95 23.40
C ASP A 116 17.94 3.01 22.19
N VAL A 117 16.82 2.29 22.15
CA VAL A 117 16.45 1.40 21.03
C VAL A 117 16.54 2.16 19.71
N ASP A 118 17.19 1.63 18.68
CA ASP A 118 17.38 2.35 17.41
C ASP A 118 16.08 2.48 16.58
N LEU A 119 16.09 3.32 15.54
CA LEU A 119 14.91 3.60 14.71
C LEU A 119 14.45 2.40 13.86
N ALA A 120 15.38 1.55 13.41
CA ALA A 120 15.03 0.37 12.62
C ALA A 120 14.30 -0.64 13.51
N THR A 121 14.80 -0.86 14.72
CA THR A 121 14.17 -1.69 15.74
C THR A 121 12.79 -1.17 16.13
N LEU A 122 12.64 0.15 16.37
CA LEU A 122 11.32 0.75 16.62
C LEU A 122 10.35 0.51 15.46
N HIS A 123 10.81 0.69 14.23
CA HIS A 123 9.97 0.47 13.05
C HIS A 123 9.54 -1.00 12.92
N ASN A 124 10.47 -1.94 13.12
CA ASN A 124 10.21 -3.37 13.01
C ASN A 124 9.23 -3.83 14.10
N ALA A 125 9.44 -3.41 15.35
CA ALA A 125 8.52 -3.67 16.45
C ALA A 125 7.13 -3.10 16.17
N ALA A 126 7.04 -1.82 15.78
CA ALA A 126 5.77 -1.17 15.46
C ALA A 126 5.04 -1.81 14.27
N SER A 127 5.80 -2.34 13.30
CA SER A 127 5.23 -3.07 12.16
C SER A 127 4.60 -4.40 12.57
N PHE A 128 5.21 -5.13 13.52
CA PHE A 128 4.66 -6.38 14.04
C PHE A 128 3.47 -6.12 14.97
N ILE A 129 3.67 -5.29 15.99
CA ILE A 129 2.70 -4.98 17.04
C ILE A 129 1.44 -4.33 16.45
N GLY A 130 1.62 -3.45 15.47
CA GLY A 130 0.55 -2.58 14.96
C GLY A 130 -0.57 -3.27 14.18
N PHE A 131 -0.51 -4.59 13.98
CA PHE A 131 -1.62 -5.36 13.42
C PHE A 131 -2.73 -5.56 14.46
N GLU A 132 -2.37 -5.96 15.68
CA GLU A 132 -3.33 -6.22 16.77
C GLU A 132 -3.44 -5.04 17.74
N HIS A 133 -2.35 -4.29 17.92
CA HIS A 133 -2.24 -3.20 18.89
C HIS A 133 -1.81 -1.90 18.18
N PRO A 134 -2.69 -1.29 17.37
CA PRO A 134 -2.37 -0.10 16.60
C PRO A 134 -1.97 1.10 17.49
N GLU A 135 -2.61 1.29 18.65
CA GLU A 135 -2.27 2.34 19.63
C GLU A 135 -0.81 2.24 20.11
N GLU A 136 -0.37 1.04 20.48
CA GLU A 136 1.02 0.79 20.90
C GLU A 136 2.00 1.09 19.79
N ALA A 137 1.69 0.68 18.55
CA ALA A 137 2.51 1.00 17.40
C ALA A 137 2.54 2.51 17.08
N ALA A 138 1.44 3.23 17.29
CA ALA A 138 1.38 4.68 17.13
C ALA A 138 2.33 5.40 18.11
N GLU A 139 2.43 4.90 19.34
CA GLU A 139 3.36 5.42 20.35
C GLU A 139 4.83 5.16 19.97
N LEU A 140 5.13 3.99 19.41
CA LEU A 140 6.49 3.71 18.89
C LEU A 140 6.86 4.65 17.74
N TYR A 141 5.92 4.95 16.83
CA TYR A 141 6.17 5.93 15.76
C TYR A 141 6.25 7.38 16.28
N ARG A 142 5.55 7.71 17.38
CA ARG A 142 5.72 9.00 18.07
C ARG A 142 7.13 9.16 18.63
N ARG A 143 7.70 8.09 19.20
CA ARG A 143 9.10 8.07 19.66
C ARG A 143 10.08 8.22 18.49
N ALA A 144 9.82 7.56 17.36
CA ALA A 144 10.63 7.71 16.15
C ALA A 144 10.58 9.16 15.61
N SER A 145 9.38 9.77 15.51
CA SER A 145 9.23 11.15 15.02
C SER A 145 9.85 12.19 15.94
N ALA A 146 9.94 11.93 17.25
CA ALA A 146 10.66 12.81 18.17
C ALA A 146 12.18 12.86 17.90
N ARG A 147 12.75 11.80 17.33
CA ARG A 147 14.19 11.70 17.04
C ARG A 147 14.53 12.20 15.63
N GLU A 148 13.63 11.98 14.67
CA GLU A 148 13.74 12.51 13.31
C GLU A 148 12.50 13.35 12.96
N PRO A 149 12.40 14.58 13.50
CA PRO A 149 11.20 15.42 13.34
C PRO A 149 10.97 15.89 11.90
N ALA A 150 12.00 15.84 11.06
CA ALA A 150 11.92 16.21 9.65
C ALA A 150 11.52 15.05 8.72
N ALA A 151 11.47 13.80 9.22
CA ALA A 151 11.10 12.64 8.42
C ALA A 151 9.57 12.48 8.39
N TYR A 152 8.97 12.70 7.21
CA TYR A 152 7.52 12.60 7.03
C TYR A 152 6.99 11.17 7.27
N GLU A 153 7.83 10.16 7.08
CA GLU A 153 7.42 8.76 7.13
C GLU A 153 7.02 8.31 8.54
N TRP A 154 7.62 8.87 9.59
CA TRP A 154 7.24 8.55 10.97
C TRP A 154 5.87 9.14 11.30
N ARG A 155 5.62 10.38 10.85
CA ARG A 155 4.33 11.07 10.95
C ARG A 155 3.24 10.29 10.22
N LYS A 156 3.50 9.93 8.95
CA LYS A 156 2.62 9.10 8.13
C LYS A 156 2.28 7.77 8.81
N ARG A 157 3.29 7.04 9.26
CA ARG A 157 3.08 5.71 9.87
C ARG A 157 2.31 5.81 11.18
N ARG A 158 2.55 6.84 11.99
CA ARG A 158 1.75 7.10 13.19
C ARG A 158 0.28 7.33 12.83
N ALA A 159 0.00 8.22 11.88
CA ALA A 159 -1.36 8.49 11.42
C ALA A 159 -2.07 7.21 10.93
N GLN A 160 -1.39 6.38 10.15
CA GLN A 160 -1.96 5.10 9.70
C GLN A 160 -2.32 4.16 10.84
N ARG A 161 -1.56 4.16 11.94
CA ARG A 161 -1.89 3.38 13.14
C ARG A 161 -3.05 3.98 13.91
N LEU A 162 -3.11 5.29 14.06
CA LEU A 162 -4.26 5.97 14.66
C LEU A 162 -5.55 5.69 13.88
N LEU A 163 -5.52 5.72 12.54
CA LEU A 163 -6.67 5.37 11.70
C LEU A 163 -7.04 3.89 11.79
N ALA A 164 -6.06 2.99 11.97
CA ALA A 164 -6.34 1.59 12.20
C ALA A 164 -7.01 1.37 13.57
N ALA A 165 -6.59 2.11 14.61
CA ALA A 165 -7.24 2.10 15.92
C ALA A 165 -8.66 2.65 15.87
N ALA A 166 -8.86 3.80 15.20
CA ALA A 166 -10.17 4.43 15.05
C ALA A 166 -11.20 3.57 14.29
N ARG A 167 -10.74 2.66 13.43
CA ARG A 167 -11.60 1.74 12.65
C ARG A 167 -12.08 0.52 13.42
N ARG A 168 -11.57 0.27 14.63
CA ARG A 168 -11.97 -0.91 15.39
C ARG A 168 -13.38 -0.73 15.96
N ASP A 169 -14.15 -1.82 16.01
CA ASP A 169 -15.50 -1.81 16.58
C ASP A 169 -15.51 -1.45 18.08
N ASP A 170 -14.41 -1.72 18.77
CA ASP A 170 -14.19 -1.43 20.19
C ASP A 170 -13.45 -0.10 20.44
N ALA A 171 -13.25 0.73 19.39
CA ALA A 171 -12.52 1.98 19.52
C ALA A 171 -13.23 2.94 20.49
N GLU A 172 -12.51 3.33 21.54
CA GLU A 172 -12.95 4.43 22.40
C GLU A 172 -12.62 5.75 21.72
N ARG A 173 -13.65 6.55 21.44
CA ARG A 173 -13.51 7.91 20.85
C ARG A 173 -12.74 7.94 19.51
N PRO A 174 -13.21 7.21 18.49
CA PRO A 174 -12.55 7.16 17.18
C PRO A 174 -12.36 8.53 16.54
N GLU A 175 -13.24 9.50 16.84
CA GLU A 175 -13.14 10.89 16.36
C GLU A 175 -11.88 11.61 16.87
N VAL A 176 -11.41 11.29 18.08
CA VAL A 176 -10.19 11.88 18.65
C VAL A 176 -8.94 11.31 17.99
N LEU A 177 -8.90 9.98 17.81
CA LEU A 177 -7.82 9.30 17.13
C LEU A 177 -7.69 9.79 15.68
N ALA A 178 -8.83 9.95 15.00
CA ALA A 178 -8.88 10.52 13.66
C ALA A 178 -8.41 11.98 13.62
N ALA A 179 -8.82 12.82 14.58
CA ALA A 179 -8.35 14.21 14.68
C ALA A 179 -6.83 14.29 14.89
N GLU A 180 -6.26 13.39 15.70
CA GLU A 180 -4.81 13.31 15.85
C GLU A 180 -4.12 12.84 14.56
N ALA A 181 -4.68 11.86 13.85
CA ALA A 181 -4.18 11.43 12.55
C ALA A 181 -4.18 12.56 11.52
N VAL A 182 -5.18 13.45 11.53
CA VAL A 182 -5.22 14.65 10.68
C VAL A 182 -3.99 15.54 10.92
N GLU A 183 -3.64 15.80 12.17
CA GLU A 183 -2.49 16.67 12.50
C GLU A 183 -1.15 16.01 12.14
N GLU A 184 -1.03 14.69 12.32
CA GLU A 184 0.13 13.92 11.87
C GLU A 184 0.29 13.97 10.33
N LEU A 185 -0.80 13.81 9.58
CA LEU A 185 -0.77 13.85 8.10
C LEU A 185 -0.49 15.25 7.57
N ARG A 186 -1.03 16.31 8.19
CA ARG A 186 -0.69 17.70 7.87
C ARG A 186 0.79 17.99 8.07
N THR A 187 1.34 17.52 9.19
CA THR A 187 2.77 17.64 9.45
C THR A 187 3.58 16.87 8.40
N ALA A 188 3.18 15.63 8.08
CA ALA A 188 3.83 14.85 7.03
C ALA A 188 3.80 15.56 5.66
N LEU A 189 2.67 16.18 5.30
CA LEU A 189 2.50 16.94 4.06
C LEU A 189 3.44 18.14 3.98
N ALA A 190 3.65 18.84 5.10
CA ALA A 190 4.57 19.98 5.16
C ALA A 190 6.06 19.57 5.06
N LEU A 191 6.36 18.28 5.26
CA LEU A 191 7.72 17.74 5.26
C LEU A 191 8.14 17.08 3.93
N THR A 192 7.24 16.93 2.96
CA THR A 192 7.54 16.32 1.65
C THR A 192 7.39 17.34 0.51
N ASP A 193 8.31 17.29 -0.44
CA ASP A 193 8.27 18.04 -1.70
C ASP A 193 7.96 17.14 -2.92
N VAL A 194 7.78 15.84 -2.69
CA VAL A 194 7.50 14.87 -3.75
C VAL A 194 5.99 14.73 -3.99
N ASP A 195 5.54 15.14 -5.18
CA ASP A 195 4.12 15.19 -5.56
C ASP A 195 3.33 13.91 -5.29
N TRP A 196 3.85 12.74 -5.70
CA TRP A 196 3.13 11.48 -5.52
C TRP A 196 3.06 11.02 -4.06
N ILE A 197 4.03 11.42 -3.24
CA ILE A 197 4.00 11.19 -1.79
C ILE A 197 2.95 12.11 -1.17
N ALA A 198 2.94 13.39 -1.55
CA ALA A 198 1.94 14.35 -1.10
C ALA A 198 0.51 13.93 -1.50
N LEU A 199 0.32 13.40 -2.71
CA LEU A 199 -0.96 12.82 -3.14
C LEU A 199 -1.38 11.67 -2.22
N GLY A 200 -0.48 10.71 -1.97
CA GLY A 200 -0.76 9.58 -1.07
C GLY A 200 -1.12 10.02 0.35
N LEU A 201 -0.43 11.02 0.90
CA LEU A 201 -0.75 11.59 2.20
C LEU A 201 -2.11 12.30 2.21
N ARG A 202 -2.48 12.99 1.13
CA ARG A 202 -3.81 13.61 1.03
C ARG A 202 -4.93 12.59 0.89
N ILE A 203 -4.69 11.45 0.24
CA ILE A 203 -5.63 10.33 0.20
C ILE A 203 -5.84 9.79 1.62
N ASP A 204 -4.77 9.49 2.36
CA ASP A 204 -4.86 9.07 3.78
C ASP A 204 -5.60 10.13 4.64
N LEU A 205 -5.45 11.42 4.31
CA LEU A 205 -6.11 12.53 5.01
C LEU A 205 -7.62 12.60 4.76
N LEU A 206 -8.14 12.11 3.62
CA LEU A 206 -9.58 12.06 3.37
C LEU A 206 -10.30 11.22 4.42
N GLU A 207 -9.79 10.02 4.69
CA GLU A 207 -10.36 9.14 5.69
C GLU A 207 -10.26 9.75 7.09
N ALA A 208 -9.10 10.32 7.44
CA ALA A 208 -8.90 10.96 8.73
C ALA A 208 -9.88 12.12 8.98
N LEU A 209 -10.09 12.98 7.98
CA LEU A 209 -11.04 14.09 8.06
C LEU A 209 -12.49 13.61 8.13
N GLN A 210 -12.83 12.54 7.41
CA GLN A 210 -14.16 11.93 7.47
C GLN A 210 -14.47 11.37 8.86
N LEU A 211 -13.56 10.55 9.41
CA LEU A 211 -13.73 9.97 10.76
C LEU A 211 -13.72 11.04 11.87
N ALA A 212 -13.03 12.16 11.65
CA ALA A 212 -13.04 13.31 12.54
C ALA A 212 -14.22 14.27 12.31
N GLU A 213 -15.13 13.96 11.36
CA GLU A 213 -16.28 14.77 10.97
C GLU A 213 -15.93 16.23 10.56
N ARG A 214 -14.74 16.43 9.98
CA ARG A 214 -14.25 17.75 9.51
C ARG A 214 -14.65 17.98 8.05
N TRP A 215 -15.96 18.08 7.81
CA TRP A 215 -16.57 18.04 6.46
C TRP A 215 -16.08 19.14 5.49
N ASP A 216 -15.90 20.37 5.96
CA ASP A 216 -15.44 21.48 5.11
C ASP A 216 -14.03 21.21 4.56
N GLU A 217 -13.14 20.76 5.46
CA GLU A 217 -11.77 20.42 5.14
C GLU A 217 -11.69 19.15 4.29
N LEU A 218 -12.58 18.18 4.52
CA LEU A 218 -12.70 16.97 3.71
C LEU A 218 -13.01 17.34 2.26
N ALA A 219 -14.00 18.22 2.04
CA ALA A 219 -14.38 18.67 0.71
C ALA A 219 -13.25 19.45 0.02
N GLU A 220 -12.54 20.31 0.75
CA GLU A 220 -11.37 21.02 0.22
C GLU A 220 -10.24 20.04 -0.18
N THR A 221 -9.91 19.13 0.72
CA THR A 221 -8.85 18.13 0.51
C THR A 221 -9.19 17.21 -0.66
N ALA A 222 -10.44 16.77 -0.78
CA ALA A 222 -10.88 15.93 -1.89
C ALA A 222 -10.77 16.64 -3.25
N ARG A 223 -11.16 17.92 -3.34
CA ARG A 223 -10.94 18.71 -4.57
C ARG A 223 -9.45 18.86 -4.88
N ARG A 224 -8.62 19.02 -3.84
CA ARG A 224 -7.16 19.09 -4.01
C ARG A 224 -6.58 17.76 -4.50
N VAL A 225 -7.03 16.62 -3.98
CA VAL A 225 -6.64 15.28 -4.45
C VAL A 225 -6.95 15.14 -5.94
N LEU A 226 -8.15 15.51 -6.39
CA LEU A 226 -8.52 15.45 -7.81
C LEU A 226 -7.63 16.36 -8.68
N ALA A 227 -7.32 17.57 -8.22
CA ALA A 227 -6.45 18.49 -8.95
C ALA A 227 -4.99 17.98 -9.05
N ASP A 228 -4.43 17.50 -7.93
CA ASP A 228 -3.06 16.96 -7.91
C ASP A 228 -2.95 15.62 -8.67
N ASN A 229 -4.06 14.90 -8.84
CA ASN A 229 -4.06 13.62 -9.56
C ASN A 229 -3.65 13.78 -11.04
N GLU A 230 -3.86 14.95 -11.64
CA GLU A 230 -3.48 15.24 -13.02
C GLU A 230 -1.97 15.15 -13.25
N THR A 231 -1.15 15.40 -12.23
CA THR A 231 0.32 15.28 -12.29
C THR A 231 0.81 13.88 -11.93
N CYS A 232 -0.04 13.04 -11.34
CA CYS A 232 0.31 11.72 -10.79
C CYS A 232 -0.25 10.53 -11.59
N ARG A 233 -0.59 10.73 -12.88
CA ARG A 233 -1.27 9.75 -13.75
C ARG A 233 -0.56 8.40 -13.94
N ARG A 234 0.74 8.33 -13.67
CA ARG A 234 1.56 7.11 -13.82
C ARG A 234 1.92 6.45 -12.50
N THR A 235 1.24 6.84 -11.43
CA THR A 235 1.45 6.31 -10.09
C THR A 235 0.37 5.29 -9.76
N PHE A 236 0.68 4.34 -8.88
CA PHE A 236 -0.32 3.40 -8.38
C PHE A 236 -1.47 4.08 -7.60
N GLN A 237 -1.28 5.35 -7.20
CA GLN A 237 -2.30 6.14 -6.48
C GLN A 237 -3.36 6.74 -7.40
N TYR A 238 -3.16 6.75 -8.73
CA TYR A 238 -4.06 7.46 -9.64
C TYR A 238 -5.52 7.01 -9.53
N GLY A 239 -5.73 5.68 -9.43
CA GLY A 239 -7.06 5.11 -9.27
C GLY A 239 -7.67 5.38 -7.90
N ASN A 240 -6.87 5.27 -6.82
CA ASN A 240 -7.30 5.57 -5.46
C ASN A 240 -7.72 7.03 -5.33
N ALA A 241 -6.95 7.96 -5.89
CA ALA A 241 -7.25 9.38 -5.86
C ALA A 241 -8.62 9.73 -6.47
N ILE A 242 -8.99 9.11 -7.60
CA ILE A 242 -10.31 9.34 -8.23
C ILE A 242 -11.42 8.78 -7.34
N HIS A 243 -11.25 7.54 -6.91
CA HIS A 243 -12.23 6.82 -6.13
C HIS A 243 -12.48 7.51 -4.78
N ASP A 244 -11.45 7.66 -3.96
CA ASP A 244 -11.56 8.12 -2.58
C ASP A 244 -11.97 9.59 -2.49
N ALA A 245 -11.48 10.44 -3.39
CA ALA A 245 -11.89 11.85 -3.41
C ALA A 245 -13.36 12.02 -3.81
N HIS A 246 -13.86 11.21 -4.75
CA HIS A 246 -15.28 11.25 -5.08
C HIS A 246 -16.16 10.66 -3.97
N LEU A 247 -15.72 9.61 -3.28
CA LEU A 247 -16.43 9.14 -2.09
C LEU A 247 -16.46 10.20 -0.98
N ALA A 248 -15.34 10.87 -0.71
CA ALA A 248 -15.26 11.95 0.27
C ALA A 248 -16.22 13.12 -0.06
N LEU A 249 -16.23 13.57 -1.32
CA LEU A 249 -17.20 14.59 -1.78
C LEU A 249 -18.64 14.10 -1.71
N GLY A 250 -18.87 12.82 -1.99
CA GLY A 250 -20.18 12.19 -1.88
C GLY A 250 -20.70 12.14 -0.45
N TRP A 251 -19.83 11.82 0.52
CA TRP A 251 -20.14 11.90 1.95
C TRP A 251 -20.46 13.32 2.40
N CYS A 252 -19.68 14.32 1.96
CA CYS A 252 -19.97 15.73 2.25
C CYS A 252 -21.36 16.14 1.73
N ALA A 253 -21.71 15.75 0.50
CA ALA A 253 -23.03 16.01 -0.07
C ALA A 253 -24.15 15.29 0.70
N TYR A 254 -23.92 14.01 1.04
CA TYR A 254 -24.86 13.21 1.82
C TYR A 254 -25.18 13.83 3.19
N VAL A 255 -24.16 14.23 3.95
CA VAL A 255 -24.33 14.90 5.26
C VAL A 255 -25.03 16.24 5.11
N GLY A 256 -24.79 16.95 4.01
CA GLY A 256 -25.51 18.19 3.66
C GLY A 256 -26.95 17.99 3.19
N GLY A 257 -27.45 16.75 3.09
CA GLY A 257 -28.77 16.42 2.57
C GLY A 257 -28.91 16.47 1.04
N ASP A 258 -27.81 16.67 0.31
CA ASP A 258 -27.76 16.62 -1.15
C ASP A 258 -27.51 15.18 -1.63
N PHE A 259 -28.52 14.33 -1.52
CA PHE A 259 -28.44 12.93 -1.93
C PHE A 259 -28.17 12.77 -3.43
N ALA A 260 -28.72 13.64 -4.27
CA ALA A 260 -28.47 13.65 -5.70
C ALA A 260 -27.00 13.99 -6.03
N GLY A 261 -26.42 14.95 -5.31
CA GLY A 261 -24.99 15.27 -5.37
C GLY A 261 -24.12 14.11 -4.89
N GLY A 262 -24.51 13.45 -3.80
CA GLY A 262 -23.89 12.22 -3.31
C GLY A 262 -23.88 11.10 -4.35
N ALA A 263 -25.04 10.83 -4.95
CA ALA A 263 -25.23 9.87 -6.04
C ALA A 263 -24.39 10.20 -7.28
N ALA A 264 -24.31 11.47 -7.66
CA ALA A 264 -23.45 11.91 -8.76
C ALA A 264 -21.96 11.68 -8.46
N CYS A 265 -21.53 11.85 -7.20
CA CYS A 265 -20.16 11.57 -6.80
C CYS A 265 -19.86 10.06 -6.75
N LEU A 266 -20.77 9.24 -6.22
CA LEU A 266 -20.63 7.78 -6.22
C LEU A 266 -20.41 7.22 -7.64
N ARG A 267 -21.21 7.66 -8.62
CA ARG A 267 -21.02 7.27 -10.03
C ARG A 267 -19.68 7.71 -10.61
N ARG A 268 -19.09 8.81 -10.13
CA ARG A 268 -17.76 9.24 -10.56
C ARG A 268 -16.66 8.40 -9.90
N ALA A 269 -16.85 8.00 -8.64
CA ALA A 269 -15.93 7.09 -7.94
C ALA A 269 -15.80 5.75 -8.67
N GLY A 270 -16.93 5.15 -9.10
CA GLY A 270 -16.95 3.89 -9.85
C GLY A 270 -16.19 3.95 -11.18
N LYS A 271 -16.11 5.13 -11.81
CA LYS A 271 -15.43 5.33 -13.10
C LYS A 271 -13.90 5.36 -13.01
N THR A 272 -13.32 5.13 -11.84
CA THR A 272 -11.88 4.92 -11.67
C THR A 272 -11.36 3.80 -12.59
N PRO A 273 -10.12 3.90 -13.12
CA PRO A 273 -9.51 2.81 -13.87
C PRO A 273 -9.13 1.59 -12.99
N GLY A 274 -9.33 1.65 -11.68
CA GLY A 274 -8.83 0.66 -10.72
C GLY A 274 -7.44 1.01 -10.18
N SER A 275 -6.98 0.19 -9.25
CA SER A 275 -5.65 0.30 -8.62
C SER A 275 -5.28 -1.05 -8.01
N PRO A 276 -3.99 -1.34 -7.75
CA PRO A 276 -3.62 -2.59 -7.08
C PRO A 276 -4.40 -2.85 -5.78
N GLN A 277 -4.73 -1.81 -5.02
CA GLN A 277 -5.54 -1.90 -3.82
C GLN A 277 -7.02 -2.21 -4.12
N LEU A 278 -7.65 -1.42 -5.00
CA LEU A 278 -9.07 -1.59 -5.35
C LEU A 278 -9.32 -2.93 -6.06
N ASP A 279 -8.38 -3.37 -6.90
CA ASP A 279 -8.45 -4.62 -7.65
C ASP A 279 -8.34 -5.84 -6.72
N SER A 280 -7.68 -5.69 -5.57
CA SER A 280 -7.43 -6.77 -4.61
C SER A 280 -8.45 -6.81 -3.48
N PHE A 281 -8.59 -5.70 -2.75
CA PHE A 281 -9.44 -5.61 -1.56
C PHE A 281 -10.89 -5.28 -1.89
N GLY A 282 -11.10 -4.57 -2.99
CA GLY A 282 -12.38 -4.04 -3.41
C GLY A 282 -12.54 -2.55 -3.10
N PRO A 283 -13.54 -1.92 -3.72
CA PRO A 283 -13.92 -0.55 -3.42
C PRO A 283 -14.78 -0.47 -2.15
N ASP A 284 -14.97 0.74 -1.63
CA ASP A 284 -15.83 0.99 -0.46
C ASP A 284 -17.30 1.12 -0.90
N PHE A 285 -18.23 0.52 -0.14
CA PHE A 285 -19.68 0.53 -0.39
C PHE A 285 -20.50 1.23 0.69
N GLU A 286 -19.88 1.83 1.71
CA GLU A 286 -20.55 2.50 2.82
C GLU A 286 -21.41 3.68 2.33
N LEU A 287 -20.87 4.51 1.43
CA LEU A 287 -21.64 5.60 0.80
C LEU A 287 -22.77 5.06 -0.08
N ALA A 288 -22.51 3.99 -0.84
CA ALA A 288 -23.55 3.35 -1.66
C ALA A 288 -24.71 2.86 -0.77
N ARG A 289 -24.41 2.28 0.39
CA ARG A 289 -25.44 1.87 1.36
C ARG A 289 -26.25 3.05 1.87
N ALA A 290 -25.56 4.12 2.28
CA ALA A 290 -26.21 5.32 2.80
C ALA A 290 -27.15 5.96 1.76
N LEU A 291 -26.70 6.01 0.49
CA LEU A 291 -27.47 6.53 -0.64
C LEU A 291 -28.65 5.61 -1.02
N LEU A 292 -28.48 4.29 -0.97
CA LEU A 292 -29.57 3.35 -1.19
C LEU A 292 -30.69 3.55 -0.17
N ALA A 293 -30.34 3.70 1.11
CA ALA A 293 -31.30 3.99 2.18
C ALA A 293 -31.99 5.36 1.99
N ALA A 294 -31.34 6.30 1.31
CA ALA A 294 -31.93 7.58 0.90
C ALA A 294 -32.74 7.51 -0.41
N GLY A 295 -32.86 6.33 -1.04
CA GLY A 295 -33.63 6.11 -2.26
C GLY A 295 -32.85 6.29 -3.58
N GLU A 296 -31.55 6.56 -3.53
CA GLU A 296 -30.69 6.79 -4.71
C GLU A 296 -30.24 5.47 -5.37
N ARG A 297 -31.21 4.60 -5.68
CA ARG A 297 -31.00 3.23 -6.14
C ARG A 297 -30.24 3.11 -7.46
N GLU A 298 -30.59 3.91 -8.45
CA GLU A 298 -29.94 3.85 -9.78
C GLU A 298 -28.45 4.15 -9.69
N ALA A 299 -28.05 5.11 -8.85
CA ALA A 299 -26.63 5.44 -8.66
C ALA A 299 -25.83 4.29 -8.03
N VAL A 300 -26.47 3.51 -7.16
CA VAL A 300 -25.88 2.33 -6.51
C VAL A 300 -25.70 1.21 -7.52
N LEU A 301 -26.70 0.97 -8.38
CA LEU A 301 -26.61 -0.02 -9.45
C LEU A 301 -25.50 0.32 -10.45
N ASP A 302 -25.42 1.59 -10.88
CA ASP A 302 -24.35 2.09 -11.75
C ASP A 302 -22.97 1.86 -11.12
N TYR A 303 -22.83 2.16 -9.83
CA TYR A 303 -21.58 1.97 -9.10
C TYR A 303 -21.17 0.49 -9.02
N ILE A 304 -22.09 -0.41 -8.68
CA ILE A 304 -21.85 -1.86 -8.65
C ILE A 304 -21.35 -2.35 -10.01
N GLU A 305 -22.00 -1.91 -11.10
CA GLU A 305 -21.63 -2.29 -12.46
C GLU A 305 -20.23 -1.79 -12.83
N ASP A 306 -19.93 -0.52 -12.53
CA ASP A 306 -18.62 0.07 -12.77
C ASP A 306 -17.51 -0.67 -11.99
N CYS A 307 -17.78 -1.10 -10.75
CA CYS A 307 -16.83 -1.85 -9.92
C CYS A 307 -16.39 -3.18 -10.56
N LYS A 308 -17.25 -3.83 -11.36
CA LYS A 308 -16.91 -5.09 -12.07
C LYS A 308 -15.73 -4.93 -13.03
N ARG A 309 -15.43 -3.69 -13.46
CA ARG A 309 -14.36 -3.41 -14.42
C ARG A 309 -12.97 -3.64 -13.83
N PHE A 310 -12.79 -3.31 -12.56
CA PHE A 310 -11.49 -3.39 -11.88
C PHE A 310 -11.45 -4.47 -10.79
N TRP A 311 -12.57 -4.76 -10.11
CA TRP A 311 -12.58 -5.73 -9.03
C TRP A 311 -12.89 -7.15 -9.53
N LYS A 312 -11.83 -7.85 -9.98
CA LYS A 312 -11.91 -9.20 -10.56
C LYS A 312 -11.94 -10.29 -9.50
N GLY A 313 -12.66 -11.37 -9.79
CA GLY A 313 -12.80 -12.53 -8.90
C GLY A 313 -13.98 -12.43 -7.91
N GLU A 314 -14.64 -11.28 -7.83
CA GLU A 314 -15.79 -11.03 -6.96
C GLU A 314 -17.07 -10.75 -7.77
N GLU A 315 -17.09 -11.11 -9.07
CA GLU A 315 -18.20 -10.83 -9.98
C GLU A 315 -19.51 -11.47 -9.50
N ALA A 316 -19.43 -12.68 -8.94
CA ALA A 316 -20.60 -13.36 -8.38
C ALA A 316 -21.14 -12.65 -7.13
N TRP A 317 -20.26 -12.04 -6.34
CA TRP A 317 -20.69 -11.20 -5.21
C TRP A 317 -21.38 -9.95 -5.73
N LEU A 318 -20.72 -9.18 -6.62
CA LEU A 318 -21.27 -7.96 -7.22
C LEU A 318 -22.62 -8.21 -7.91
N MET A 319 -22.78 -9.34 -8.60
CA MET A 319 -24.05 -9.68 -9.26
C MET A 319 -25.17 -9.91 -8.26
N ARG A 320 -24.92 -10.63 -7.16
CA ARG A 320 -25.93 -10.80 -6.09
C ARG A 320 -26.32 -9.46 -5.47
N CYS A 321 -25.35 -8.58 -5.23
CA CYS A 321 -25.59 -7.23 -4.72
C CYS A 321 -26.51 -6.46 -5.68
N TYR A 322 -26.19 -6.50 -6.97
CA TYR A 322 -26.99 -5.85 -8.01
C TYR A 322 -28.44 -6.37 -8.01
N GLU A 323 -28.64 -7.68 -8.02
CA GLU A 323 -29.97 -8.31 -8.05
C GLU A 323 -30.82 -7.93 -6.83
N LEU A 324 -30.22 -7.92 -5.63
CA LEU A 324 -30.90 -7.53 -4.39
C LEU A 324 -31.36 -6.07 -4.45
N VAL A 325 -30.48 -5.17 -4.88
CA VAL A 325 -30.79 -3.74 -4.99
C VAL A 325 -31.86 -3.51 -6.06
N ALA A 326 -31.76 -4.19 -7.21
CA ALA A 326 -32.71 -4.08 -8.32
C ALA A 326 -34.10 -4.62 -7.96
N ALA A 327 -34.18 -5.66 -7.11
CA ALA A 327 -35.43 -6.20 -6.61
C ALA A 327 -36.13 -5.32 -5.56
N GLY A 328 -35.57 -4.15 -5.24
CA GLY A 328 -36.10 -3.24 -4.23
C GLY A 328 -35.65 -3.57 -2.80
N GLY A 329 -34.61 -4.38 -2.63
CA GLY A 329 -33.95 -4.53 -1.33
C GLY A 329 -33.30 -3.21 -0.91
N ASP A 330 -33.48 -2.84 0.36
CA ASP A 330 -32.87 -1.64 0.96
C ASP A 330 -31.50 -1.94 1.61
N GLU A 331 -31.08 -3.20 1.58
CA GLU A 331 -29.82 -3.64 2.16
C GLU A 331 -28.73 -3.62 1.08
N ALA A 332 -27.92 -2.55 1.06
CA ALA A 332 -26.67 -2.64 0.33
C ALA A 332 -25.71 -3.52 1.14
N PRO A 333 -24.97 -4.41 0.49
CA PRO A 333 -24.23 -5.46 1.20
C PRO A 333 -23.04 -4.87 1.98
N ARG A 334 -22.81 -5.41 3.19
CA ARG A 334 -21.66 -5.06 4.03
C ARG A 334 -20.41 -5.78 3.53
N LEU A 335 -19.43 -5.05 3.01
CA LEU A 335 -18.13 -5.62 2.67
C LEU A 335 -17.30 -6.00 3.88
N THR A 336 -17.36 -5.20 4.94
CA THR A 336 -16.44 -5.28 6.08
C THR A 336 -16.68 -6.50 6.97
N VAL A 337 -17.95 -6.92 7.14
CA VAL A 337 -18.30 -8.02 8.06
C VAL A 337 -18.26 -9.39 7.37
N GLU A 338 -18.57 -9.50 6.07
CA GLU A 338 -18.61 -10.79 5.38
C GLU A 338 -17.21 -11.35 5.04
N ARG A 339 -16.19 -10.53 4.74
CA ARG A 339 -14.83 -11.06 4.45
C ARG A 339 -14.12 -11.58 5.70
N GLN A 340 -14.22 -10.89 6.84
CA GLN A 340 -13.63 -11.35 8.11
C GLN A 340 -14.32 -12.60 8.64
N SER A 341 -15.66 -12.66 8.55
CA SER A 341 -16.44 -13.81 9.01
C SER A 341 -16.33 -15.02 8.07
N ARG A 342 -16.28 -14.84 6.74
CA ARG A 342 -16.08 -15.96 5.80
C ARG A 342 -14.66 -16.52 5.85
N ALA A 343 -13.63 -15.69 6.03
CA ALA A 343 -12.27 -16.18 6.27
C ALA A 343 -12.18 -17.00 7.57
N SER A 344 -12.85 -16.54 8.63
CA SER A 344 -12.91 -17.23 9.93
C SER A 344 -13.78 -18.49 9.93
N GLN A 345 -14.84 -18.54 9.10
CA GLN A 345 -15.71 -19.70 8.95
C GLN A 345 -15.15 -20.74 7.98
N ALA A 346 -14.48 -20.34 6.90
CA ALA A 346 -13.80 -21.25 5.98
C ALA A 346 -12.64 -22.01 6.66
N ALA A 347 -11.93 -21.35 7.60
CA ALA A 347 -10.94 -21.99 8.45
C ALA A 347 -11.53 -23.01 9.45
N LYS A 348 -12.81 -22.89 9.81
CA LYS A 348 -13.51 -23.80 10.73
C LYS A 348 -14.21 -24.95 10.02
N SER A 349 -14.64 -24.78 8.77
CA SER A 349 -15.45 -25.78 8.05
C SER A 349 -14.64 -26.74 7.16
N ASN A 350 -13.46 -26.34 6.70
CA ASN A 350 -12.64 -27.16 5.80
C ASN A 350 -11.41 -27.73 6.52
N GLY A 351 -11.63 -28.77 7.32
CA GLY A 351 -10.59 -29.75 7.68
C GLY A 351 -10.13 -30.61 6.49
N GLY A 352 -10.11 -30.05 5.28
CA GLY A 352 -9.83 -30.77 4.05
C GLY A 352 -9.93 -29.82 2.85
N ALA A 353 -8.79 -29.67 2.17
CA ALA A 353 -8.55 -29.25 0.78
C ALA A 353 -9.52 -28.25 0.10
N ALA A 354 -8.89 -27.23 -0.49
CA ALA A 354 -9.39 -26.25 -1.45
C ALA A 354 -10.08 -24.99 -0.88
N GLY A 355 -9.44 -23.85 -1.11
CA GLY A 355 -9.96 -22.51 -0.80
C GLY A 355 -8.96 -21.62 -0.04
N ALA A 356 -7.71 -21.54 -0.50
CA ALA A 356 -6.71 -20.65 0.08
C ALA A 356 -7.08 -19.17 -0.17
N THR A 357 -7.71 -18.52 0.81
CA THR A 357 -7.83 -17.07 0.84
C THR A 357 -6.46 -16.50 1.19
N THR A 358 -5.68 -16.18 0.17
CA THR A 358 -4.41 -15.45 0.29
C THR A 358 -4.69 -14.07 0.87
N PHE A 359 -4.44 -13.89 2.18
CA PHE A 359 -4.33 -12.57 2.78
C PHE A 359 -3.08 -11.90 2.20
N PHE A 360 -3.24 -11.10 1.14
CA PHE A 360 -2.21 -10.16 0.73
C PHE A 360 -2.11 -9.08 1.81
N VAL A 361 -1.20 -9.28 2.77
CA VAL A 361 -0.65 -8.18 3.54
C VAL A 361 -0.07 -7.18 2.54
N SER A 362 -0.44 -5.91 2.64
CA SER A 362 0.11 -4.84 1.79
C SER A 362 1.63 -4.74 1.95
N ILE A 363 2.38 -5.54 1.18
CA ILE A 363 3.79 -5.31 0.93
C ILE A 363 3.84 -4.17 -0.08
N HIS A 364 4.06 -2.96 0.41
CA HIS A 364 4.55 -1.87 -0.43
C HIS A 364 5.96 -2.25 -0.90
N VAL A 365 6.05 -3.08 -1.94
CA VAL A 365 7.28 -3.18 -2.73
C VAL A 365 7.33 -1.90 -3.52
N ALA A 366 8.10 -0.92 -3.03
CA ALA A 366 8.59 0.15 -3.86
C ALA A 366 9.35 -0.51 -5.01
N SER A 367 8.70 -0.60 -6.17
CA SER A 367 9.39 -0.84 -7.44
C SER A 367 10.46 0.25 -7.53
N ALA A 368 11.72 -0.14 -7.38
CA ALA A 368 12.87 0.72 -7.57
C ALA A 368 12.94 1.07 -9.06
N GLY A 369 12.14 2.05 -9.49
CA GLY A 369 12.36 2.76 -10.73
C GLY A 369 13.68 3.51 -10.60
N ARG A 370 14.69 3.06 -11.35
CA ARG A 370 15.97 3.75 -11.48
C ARG A 370 15.74 5.24 -11.77
N PRO A 371 16.43 6.18 -11.11
CA PRO A 371 16.46 7.55 -11.58
C PRO A 371 17.20 7.57 -12.93
N LEU A 372 16.47 7.95 -13.99
CA LEU A 372 17.09 8.39 -15.24
C LEU A 372 17.78 9.71 -14.94
N GLU A 373 19.11 9.72 -15.06
CA GLU A 373 19.91 10.93 -15.01
C GLU A 373 19.39 11.95 -16.02
N ALA A 374 18.98 13.11 -15.54
CA ALA A 374 18.58 14.23 -16.36
C ALA A 374 19.85 14.95 -16.86
N SER A 375 20.31 14.62 -18.08
CA SER A 375 21.18 15.51 -18.85
C SER A 375 20.32 16.40 -19.75
N SER A 376 20.41 17.71 -19.54
CA SER A 376 19.77 18.77 -20.32
C SER A 376 20.22 18.79 -21.79
N SER A 377 19.28 18.82 -22.76
CA SER A 377 19.20 19.89 -23.77
C SER A 377 18.09 19.68 -24.84
N SER A 378 17.39 20.79 -25.12
CA SER A 378 16.68 21.19 -26.36
C SER A 378 15.43 20.44 -26.85
N ARG A 379 14.34 21.21 -26.95
CA ARG A 379 13.06 20.92 -27.63
C ARG A 379 13.17 20.95 -29.16
N SER A 380 12.49 20.02 -29.84
CA SER A 380 11.54 20.26 -30.97
C SER A 380 10.87 18.93 -31.44
N PRO A 381 9.73 18.97 -32.16
CA PRO A 381 8.57 18.10 -31.84
C PRO A 381 8.21 16.99 -32.87
N MET A 382 7.36 16.04 -32.38
CA MET A 382 6.44 15.11 -33.09
C MET A 382 7.04 13.88 -33.84
N PRO A 383 6.30 12.76 -34.06
CA PRO A 383 4.83 12.59 -33.99
C PRO A 383 4.29 11.40 -33.15
N VAL A 384 2.97 11.48 -32.92
CA VAL A 384 2.07 10.46 -32.37
C VAL A 384 1.80 9.38 -33.41
N LEU A 385 1.94 8.09 -33.04
CA LEU A 385 1.28 6.94 -33.70
C LEU A 385 1.03 5.80 -32.68
N PRO A 386 0.07 4.88 -32.95
CA PRO A 386 -0.93 4.47 -31.96
C PRO A 386 -0.66 3.13 -31.27
N CYS A 387 -1.42 2.95 -30.20
CA CYS A 387 -1.54 1.76 -29.37
C CYS A 387 -2.12 0.59 -30.18
N GLU A 388 -1.37 -0.50 -30.31
CA GLU A 388 -1.92 -1.80 -30.71
C GLU A 388 -1.67 -2.86 -29.63
N SER A 389 -2.78 -3.50 -29.27
CA SER A 389 -2.96 -4.65 -28.40
C SER A 389 -2.08 -5.84 -28.81
N PHE A 390 -1.48 -6.53 -27.83
CA PHE A 390 -0.95 -7.88 -28.04
C PHE A 390 -1.55 -8.90 -27.06
N THR A 391 -2.37 -9.77 -27.64
CA THR A 391 -2.86 -11.04 -27.10
C THR A 391 -1.78 -12.13 -27.15
N LYS A 392 -1.84 -13.05 -26.18
CA LYS A 392 -1.05 -14.30 -26.07
C LYS A 392 -1.05 -15.16 -27.36
N LYS A 393 0.13 -15.68 -27.75
CA LYS A 393 0.45 -17.14 -27.83
C LYS A 393 1.83 -17.43 -28.46
N SER A 394 2.60 -18.25 -27.74
CA SER A 394 3.38 -19.43 -28.17
C SER A 394 4.32 -19.42 -29.40
N SER A 395 5.59 -19.70 -29.08
CA SER A 395 6.47 -20.73 -29.69
C SER A 395 7.19 -20.49 -31.03
N MET A 396 8.52 -20.64 -30.91
CA MET A 396 9.48 -21.33 -31.81
C MET A 396 10.31 -20.57 -32.87
N LEU A 397 11.61 -20.94 -32.80
CA LEU A 397 12.69 -20.99 -33.79
C LEU A 397 13.53 -19.75 -34.16
N VAL A 398 14.73 -19.74 -33.55
CA VAL A 398 16.08 -19.70 -34.18
C VAL A 398 16.19 -19.16 -35.62
N ALA A 399 16.92 -18.06 -35.78
CA ALA A 399 17.88 -17.87 -36.86
C ALA A 399 18.92 -16.79 -36.49
N THR A 400 20.12 -17.25 -36.14
CA THR A 400 21.38 -16.47 -36.09
C THR A 400 21.78 -16.01 -37.49
N VAL A 401 22.03 -14.71 -37.69
CA VAL A 401 23.00 -14.20 -38.68
C VAL A 401 23.78 -13.03 -38.10
N ARG A 402 25.12 -13.18 -38.12
CA ARG A 402 26.18 -12.20 -37.83
C ARG A 402 26.36 -11.21 -38.98
N ALA A 403 26.66 -9.95 -38.64
CA ALA A 403 27.70 -9.04 -39.19
C ALA A 403 27.35 -7.61 -38.70
N SER A 404 28.05 -6.88 -37.81
CA SER A 404 29.46 -6.46 -37.73
C SER A 404 29.96 -5.60 -38.91
N PRO A 405 30.85 -4.61 -38.66
CA PRO A 405 30.50 -3.19 -38.74
C PRO A 405 31.51 -2.37 -39.58
N SER A 406 31.22 -1.09 -39.82
CA SER A 406 32.17 -0.01 -40.19
C SER A 406 31.35 1.22 -40.57
N GLU A 407 31.78 2.47 -40.47
CA GLU A 407 32.95 3.10 -39.88
C GLU A 407 32.59 4.58 -39.73
N SER A 408 33.07 5.16 -38.64
CA SER A 408 33.19 6.60 -38.42
C SER A 408 34.24 7.22 -39.36
N ARG A 409 34.00 8.44 -39.85
CA ARG A 409 34.88 9.64 -39.71
C ARG A 409 34.62 10.67 -40.81
N SER A 410 34.32 11.91 -40.42
CA SER A 410 35.00 13.14 -40.85
C SER A 410 34.33 14.33 -40.13
N THR A 411 34.98 14.95 -39.13
CA THR A 411 35.97 16.04 -39.19
C THR A 411 35.49 17.37 -39.80
N THR A 412 35.37 18.34 -38.89
CA THR A 412 35.91 19.71 -38.92
C THR A 412 35.23 20.83 -39.71
N ALA A 413 34.70 21.76 -38.89
CA ALA A 413 35.15 23.15 -38.74
C ALA A 413 34.65 24.23 -39.73
N ARG A 414 34.01 25.25 -39.14
CA ARG A 414 34.01 26.70 -39.41
C ARG A 414 33.02 27.29 -38.37
N GLY A 415 33.23 28.37 -37.62
CA GLY A 415 34.18 29.47 -37.68
C GLY A 415 33.42 30.75 -37.27
N ALA A 416 34.06 31.60 -36.46
CA ALA A 416 33.70 32.99 -36.07
C ALA A 416 32.49 33.17 -35.13
N SER A 417 32.67 33.59 -33.86
CA SER A 417 33.12 34.91 -33.35
C SER A 417 32.03 35.98 -33.40
N PHE A 418 31.51 36.38 -32.24
CA PHE A 418 31.42 37.78 -31.80
C PHE A 418 31.16 37.84 -30.28
N ALA A 419 31.97 38.65 -29.61
CA ALA A 419 31.94 38.93 -28.18
C ALA A 419 31.21 40.29 -27.92
N PRO A 420 31.25 40.89 -26.71
CA PRO A 420 30.07 41.07 -25.87
C PRO A 420 29.71 42.55 -25.65
N VAL A 421 28.51 42.84 -25.13
CA VAL A 421 28.21 44.15 -24.54
C VAL A 421 27.63 43.99 -23.14
N SER A 422 28.23 44.78 -22.27
CA SER A 422 28.14 44.84 -20.82
C SER A 422 27.02 45.75 -20.29
N ARG A 423 26.78 45.58 -18.98
CA ARG A 423 26.65 46.63 -17.94
C ARG A 423 25.26 47.25 -17.63
N ARG A 424 24.81 46.97 -16.39
CA ARG A 424 24.46 47.87 -15.24
C ARG A 424 23.14 47.39 -14.59
N ALA A 425 23.08 46.97 -13.33
CA ALA A 425 23.42 47.58 -12.03
C ALA A 425 22.27 48.40 -11.40
N ARG A 426 22.04 48.11 -10.10
CA ARG A 426 21.24 48.83 -9.06
C ARG A 426 19.72 48.55 -9.09
N SER A 427 19.01 48.41 -7.97
CA SER A 427 19.27 48.68 -6.54
C SER A 427 18.13 48.11 -5.70
N GLU A 428 18.42 47.59 -4.51
CA GLU A 428 17.47 47.47 -3.39
C GLU A 428 17.11 48.86 -2.84
N PRO A 429 16.01 48.99 -2.06
CA PRO A 429 16.23 49.03 -0.61
C PRO A 429 15.16 48.34 0.27
N SER A 430 15.69 47.85 1.39
CA SER A 430 15.14 47.65 2.73
C SER A 430 13.79 48.27 3.13
N GLY A 431 13.00 47.53 3.91
CA GLY A 431 11.94 48.04 4.79
C GLY A 431 11.54 47.05 5.89
N ARG A 432 12.07 47.26 7.11
CA ARG A 432 11.63 46.65 8.38
C ARG A 432 10.29 47.24 8.82
N TRP A 433 9.40 46.42 9.41
CA TRP A 433 8.51 46.83 10.51
C TRP A 433 8.31 45.68 11.50
N ARG A 434 8.38 46.01 12.80
CA ARG A 434 8.07 45.14 13.96
C ARG A 434 6.73 45.55 14.56
N ASN A 435 6.05 44.54 15.11
CA ASN A 435 5.16 44.48 16.29
C ASN A 435 4.09 45.55 16.52
N THR A 436 2.83 45.10 16.54
CA THR A 436 2.02 44.91 17.76
C THR A 436 1.12 43.71 17.57
#